data_AF-A0ABD2AAP6-F1
#
_entry.id   AF-A0ABD2AAP6-F1
#
_cell.length_a   1.000
_cell.length_b   1.000
_cell.length_c   1.000
_cell.angle_alpha   90.00
_cell.angle_beta   90.00
_cell.angle_gamma   90.00
#
_symmetry.space_group_name_H-M   'P 1'
#
loop_
_entity.id
_entity.type
_entity.pdbx_description
1 polymer ?
#
loop_
_entity_poly.entity_id
_entity_poly.type
_entity_poly.pdbx_seq_one_letter_code
_entity_poly.pdbx_strand_id
1 'polypeptide(L)'
;MPTIAVKRDLLFKALGKTYSEEEFQNLCFEFGLELDDVTTEKQMIAKEQGSEQSTGASEEIIYKIDIPANRYDLLSLEGLVTGLLVFLNKTRVPCYNSIKPLIPEEIVMKKECLKVREHIVAAVLRDITFTQDSYNSFIDLQDKLHQTIGRKRSIVSIGTHDLDTIKGPFVYDAKPPSDIRFKPLNQTKEYTGEEIMELYAVNIFCKNNYLRNGEK
;
A
#
# COMPACT_ATOMS: atom_id res chain seq x y z
N MET A 1 -9.36 13.16 -6.30
CA MET A 1 -7.95 13.28 -5.85
C MET A 1 -7.54 11.88 -5.35
N PRO A 2 -6.39 11.58 -4.70
CA PRO A 2 -6.28 10.25 -4.09
C PRO A 2 -7.33 10.09 -3.00
N THR A 3 -8.18 9.09 -3.14
CA THR A 3 -9.23 8.78 -2.16
C THR A 3 -8.79 7.59 -1.31
N ILE A 4 -8.99 7.68 0.00
CA ILE A 4 -8.83 6.56 0.94
C ILE A 4 -10.20 6.07 1.41
N ALA A 5 -10.35 4.75 1.57
CA ALA A 5 -11.56 4.14 2.10
C ALA A 5 -11.27 3.61 3.50
N VAL A 6 -11.91 4.17 4.52
CA VAL A 6 -11.66 3.83 5.93
C VAL A 6 -12.94 3.39 6.63
N LYS A 7 -12.83 2.34 7.44
CA LYS A 7 -13.95 1.89 8.30
C LYS A 7 -14.24 2.95 9.36
N ARG A 8 -15.46 3.47 9.40
CA ARG A 8 -15.87 4.55 10.31
C ARG A 8 -15.61 4.19 11.77
N ASP A 9 -16.02 3.00 12.19
CA ASP A 9 -15.96 2.62 13.59
C ASP A 9 -14.52 2.44 14.07
N LEU A 10 -13.63 1.95 13.20
CA LEU A 10 -12.18 1.90 13.47
C LEU A 10 -11.59 3.30 13.54
N LEU A 11 -11.96 4.19 12.61
CA LEU A 11 -11.50 5.58 12.61
C LEU A 11 -11.87 6.30 13.91
N PHE A 12 -13.13 6.20 14.34
CA PHE A 12 -13.61 6.85 15.56
C PHE A 12 -12.99 6.26 16.82
N LYS A 13 -12.81 4.93 16.83
CA LYS A 13 -12.07 4.25 17.90
C LYS A 13 -10.63 4.77 17.99
N ALA A 14 -9.95 4.93 16.86
CA ALA A 14 -8.57 5.42 16.81
C ALA A 14 -8.45 6.91 17.18
N LEU A 15 -9.45 7.73 16.83
CA LEU A 15 -9.53 9.14 17.24
C LEU A 15 -9.93 9.33 18.71
N GLY A 16 -10.41 8.27 19.38
CA GLY A 16 -10.90 8.29 20.76
C GLY A 16 -12.17 9.11 20.96
N LYS A 17 -12.91 9.42 19.88
CA LYS A 17 -14.19 10.15 19.91
C LYS A 17 -15.07 9.65 18.77
N THR A 18 -16.35 9.44 19.08
CA THR A 18 -17.39 9.24 18.08
C THR A 18 -17.87 10.60 17.55
N TYR A 19 -17.94 10.74 16.24
CA TYR A 19 -18.42 11.95 15.58
C TYR A 19 -19.74 11.67 14.88
N SER A 20 -20.60 12.68 14.78
CA SER A 20 -21.65 12.67 13.75
C SER A 20 -21.04 12.87 12.36
N GLU A 21 -21.79 12.58 11.30
CA GLU A 21 -21.33 12.80 9.93
C GLU A 21 -21.03 14.28 9.67
N GLU A 22 -21.90 15.19 10.11
CA GLU A 22 -21.71 16.63 9.99
C GLU A 22 -20.49 17.13 10.79
N GLU A 23 -20.31 16.64 12.02
CA GLU A 23 -19.13 16.99 12.82
C GLU A 23 -17.84 16.52 12.14
N PHE A 24 -17.84 15.32 11.56
CA PHE A 24 -16.67 14.77 10.89
C PHE A 24 -16.41 15.48 9.56
N GLN A 25 -17.44 15.84 8.81
CA GLN A 25 -17.32 16.62 7.58
C GLN A 25 -16.71 18.01 7.85
N ASN A 26 -17.17 18.68 8.91
CA ASN A 26 -16.59 19.95 9.34
C ASN A 26 -15.12 19.80 9.74
N LEU A 27 -14.76 18.74 10.47
CA LEU A 27 -13.37 18.45 10.81
C LEU A 27 -12.49 18.20 9.58
N CYS A 28 -13.00 17.43 8.61
CA CYS A 28 -12.31 17.22 7.33
C CYS A 28 -12.08 18.56 6.63
N PHE A 29 -13.11 19.39 6.50
CA PHE A 29 -13.02 20.68 5.85
C PHE A 29 -12.00 21.62 6.52
N GLU A 30 -12.01 21.71 7.85
CA GLU A 30 -11.03 22.51 8.62
C GLU A 30 -9.59 22.02 8.42
N PHE A 31 -9.40 20.72 8.26
CA PHE A 31 -8.09 20.12 8.02
C PHE A 31 -7.66 20.18 6.53
N GLY A 32 -8.58 20.52 5.62
CA GLY A 32 -8.35 20.56 4.18
C GLY A 32 -8.56 19.22 3.47
N LEU A 33 -9.42 18.36 4.00
CA LEU A 33 -9.89 17.11 3.42
C LEU A 33 -11.37 17.22 3.04
N GLU A 34 -11.83 16.27 2.23
CA GLU A 34 -13.23 16.18 1.82
C GLU A 34 -13.76 14.78 2.10
N LEU A 35 -14.92 14.68 2.76
CA LEU A 35 -15.66 13.43 2.87
C LEU A 35 -16.49 13.29 1.58
N ASP A 36 -16.02 12.44 0.66
CA ASP A 36 -16.56 12.28 -0.70
C ASP A 36 -17.84 11.43 -0.71
N ASP A 37 -17.80 10.26 -0.06
CA ASP A 37 -18.92 9.32 -0.06
C ASP A 37 -18.96 8.48 1.23
N VAL A 38 -20.17 8.11 1.64
CA VAL A 38 -20.44 7.23 2.79
C VAL A 38 -21.18 6.01 2.27
N THR A 39 -20.49 4.87 2.27
CA THR A 39 -21.02 3.62 1.72
C THR A 39 -20.85 2.49 2.72
N THR A 40 -21.50 1.35 2.50
CA THR A 40 -21.22 0.13 3.27
C THR A 40 -20.36 -0.83 2.48
N GLU A 41 -19.62 -1.71 3.17
CA GLU A 41 -18.80 -2.75 2.54
C GLU A 41 -19.63 -3.58 1.54
N LYS A 42 -20.84 -3.98 1.94
CA LYS A 42 -21.79 -4.67 1.07
C LYS A 42 -22.16 -3.88 -0.19
N GLN A 43 -22.40 -2.58 -0.07
CA GLN A 43 -22.72 -1.72 -1.23
C GLN A 43 -21.52 -1.51 -2.14
N MET A 44 -20.29 -1.43 -1.59
CA MET A 44 -19.08 -1.39 -2.40
C MET A 44 -18.89 -2.67 -3.20
N ILE A 45 -18.97 -3.84 -2.55
CA ILE A 45 -18.80 -5.14 -3.22
C ILE A 45 -19.90 -5.35 -4.28
N ALA A 46 -21.15 -4.99 -3.96
CA ALA A 46 -22.24 -5.07 -4.93
C ALA A 46 -22.01 -4.20 -6.17
N LYS A 47 -21.40 -3.01 -6.01
CA LYS A 47 -21.09 -2.10 -7.14
C LYS A 47 -19.88 -2.57 -7.95
N GLU A 48 -18.85 -3.12 -7.31
CA GLU A 48 -17.59 -3.47 -7.97
C GLU A 48 -17.57 -4.89 -8.55
N GLN A 49 -18.19 -5.84 -7.86
CA GLN A 49 -18.06 -7.27 -8.13
C GLN A 49 -19.40 -7.97 -8.42
N GLY A 50 -20.52 -7.23 -8.36
CA GLY A 50 -21.87 -7.72 -8.61
C GLY A 50 -22.60 -8.20 -7.35
N SER A 51 -23.93 -8.20 -7.40
CA SER A 51 -24.79 -8.47 -6.24
C SER A 51 -24.61 -9.88 -5.65
N GLU A 52 -24.20 -10.87 -6.45
CA GLU A 52 -24.01 -12.26 -6.04
C GLU A 52 -22.80 -12.49 -5.12
N GLN A 53 -21.81 -11.60 -5.11
CA GLN A 53 -20.66 -11.68 -4.20
C GLN A 53 -20.86 -10.85 -2.91
N SER A 54 -21.96 -10.10 -2.81
CA SER A 54 -22.31 -9.32 -1.61
C SER A 54 -22.97 -10.16 -0.49
N THR A 55 -23.34 -11.41 -0.78
CA THR A 55 -23.93 -12.33 0.20
C THR A 55 -22.88 -12.79 1.21
N GLY A 56 -22.79 -12.05 2.32
CA GLY A 56 -21.85 -12.31 3.42
C GLY A 56 -20.97 -11.11 3.78
N ALA A 57 -21.04 -10.02 3.02
CA ALA A 57 -20.33 -8.78 3.30
C ALA A 57 -20.91 -8.05 4.52
N SER A 58 -20.06 -7.34 5.27
CA SER A 58 -20.50 -6.56 6.43
C SER A 58 -21.33 -5.36 6.00
N GLU A 59 -22.26 -4.94 6.86
CA GLU A 59 -22.95 -3.65 6.76
C GLU A 59 -22.11 -2.52 7.41
N GLU A 60 -20.82 -2.76 7.65
CA GLU A 60 -19.87 -1.77 8.17
C GLU A 60 -19.82 -0.53 7.27
N ILE A 61 -19.91 0.63 7.91
CA ILE A 61 -19.89 1.93 7.23
C ILE A 61 -18.45 2.32 6.92
N ILE A 62 -18.21 2.65 5.66
CA ILE A 62 -16.94 3.06 5.08
C ILE A 62 -17.04 4.51 4.64
N TYR A 63 -16.10 5.32 5.08
CA TYR A 63 -15.90 6.69 4.63
C TYR A 63 -14.86 6.73 3.52
N LYS A 64 -15.24 7.34 2.40
CA LYS A 64 -14.33 7.71 1.33
C LYS A 64 -13.90 9.15 1.54
N ILE A 65 -12.62 9.35 1.77
CA ILE A 65 -12.06 10.66 2.10
C ILE A 65 -11.08 11.03 0.99
N ASP A 66 -11.31 12.18 0.36
CA ASP A 66 -10.43 12.75 -0.66
C ASP A 66 -9.27 13.49 0.02
N ILE A 67 -8.06 13.05 -0.33
CA ILE A 67 -6.80 13.52 0.24
C ILE A 67 -6.07 14.39 -0.79
N PRO A 68 -5.46 15.51 -0.38
CA PRO A 68 -4.57 16.28 -1.24
C PRO A 68 -3.41 15.44 -1.78
N ALA A 69 -3.12 15.54 -3.08
CA ALA A 69 -2.10 14.73 -3.75
C ALA A 69 -0.65 14.96 -3.26
N ASN A 70 -0.42 16.01 -2.47
CA ASN A 70 0.87 16.37 -1.86
C ASN A 70 1.05 15.83 -0.43
N ARG A 71 0.05 15.15 0.15
CA ARG A 71 0.06 14.64 1.54
C ARG A 71 0.09 13.11 1.58
N TYR A 72 1.23 12.54 1.24
CA TYR A 72 1.42 11.07 1.21
C TYR A 72 1.31 10.42 2.59
N ASP A 73 1.55 11.19 3.64
CA ASP A 73 1.39 10.76 5.04
C ASP A 73 -0.08 10.47 5.40
N LEU A 74 -1.05 10.96 4.62
CA LEU A 74 -2.49 10.77 4.88
C LEU A 74 -3.11 9.63 4.06
N LEU A 75 -2.31 8.84 3.33
CA LEU A 75 -2.80 7.77 2.46
C LEU A 75 -3.17 6.47 3.19
N SER A 76 -3.24 6.49 4.52
CA SER A 76 -3.60 5.35 5.37
C SER A 76 -4.46 5.80 6.55
N LEU A 77 -5.16 4.87 7.18
CA LEU A 77 -5.93 5.12 8.40
C LEU A 77 -5.01 5.69 9.51
N GLU A 78 -3.86 5.07 9.72
CA GLU A 78 -2.88 5.41 10.76
C GLU A 78 -2.34 6.83 10.55
N GLY A 79 -2.01 7.16 9.31
CA GLY A 79 -1.54 8.47 8.90
C GLY A 79 -2.59 9.57 9.07
N LEU A 80 -3.81 9.30 8.62
CA LEU A 80 -4.96 10.19 8.79
C LEU A 80 -5.23 10.47 10.27
N VAL A 81 -5.33 9.43 11.10
CA VAL A 81 -5.58 9.55 12.53
C VAL A 81 -4.48 10.36 13.20
N THR A 82 -3.21 10.06 12.89
CA THR A 82 -2.07 10.80 13.45
C THR A 82 -2.14 12.28 13.08
N GLY A 83 -2.40 12.59 11.80
CA GLY A 83 -2.55 13.97 11.33
C GLY A 83 -3.67 14.73 12.02
N LEU A 84 -4.85 14.11 12.14
CA LEU A 84 -6.02 14.70 12.80
C LEU A 84 -5.81 14.89 14.30
N LEU A 85 -5.19 13.92 15.00
CA LEU A 85 -4.91 14.02 16.44
C LEU A 85 -3.91 15.14 16.75
N VAL A 86 -2.90 15.32 15.89
CA VAL A 86 -1.94 16.42 16.00
C VAL A 86 -2.63 17.76 15.72
N PHE A 87 -3.45 17.84 14.67
CA PHE A 87 -4.22 19.05 14.34
C PHE A 87 -5.15 19.49 15.48
N LEU A 88 -5.82 18.52 16.10
CA LEU A 88 -6.70 18.74 17.26
C LEU A 88 -5.94 18.97 18.58
N ASN A 89 -4.59 19.05 18.55
CA ASN A 89 -3.73 19.18 19.72
C ASN A 89 -3.93 18.08 20.79
N LYS A 90 -4.42 16.90 20.39
CA LYS A 90 -4.61 15.74 21.28
C LYS A 90 -3.34 14.93 21.46
N THR A 91 -2.47 14.93 20.47
CA THR A 91 -1.20 14.21 20.47
C THR A 91 -0.08 15.12 19.98
N ARG A 92 1.14 14.89 20.46
CA ARG A 92 2.34 15.58 19.94
C ARG A 92 2.76 14.98 18.61
N VAL A 93 3.44 15.78 17.80
CA VAL A 93 4.04 15.28 16.54
C VAL A 93 4.96 14.09 16.86
N PRO A 94 4.74 12.91 16.27
CA PRO A 94 5.59 11.75 16.51
C PRO A 94 7.00 11.99 15.98
N CYS A 95 8.00 11.53 16.73
CA CYS A 95 9.41 11.59 16.34
C CYS A 95 9.87 10.19 15.95
N TYR A 96 10.26 10.01 14.68
CA TYR A 96 10.75 8.73 14.17
C TYR A 96 12.27 8.73 14.19
N ASN A 97 12.86 7.74 14.88
CA ASN A 97 14.31 7.56 14.97
C ASN A 97 14.70 6.22 14.35
N SER A 98 15.78 6.22 13.56
CA SER A 98 16.37 4.97 13.08
C SER A 98 17.26 4.36 14.15
N ILE A 99 17.11 3.06 14.35
CA ILE A 99 17.95 2.28 15.26
C ILE A 99 19.03 1.59 14.41
N LYS A 100 20.30 1.78 14.78
CA LYS A 100 21.41 1.08 14.13
C LYS A 100 21.64 -0.26 14.85
N PRO A 101 21.39 -1.41 14.20
CA PRO A 101 21.65 -2.71 14.81
C PRO A 101 23.15 -2.98 14.90
N LEU A 102 23.54 -3.89 15.80
CA LEU A 102 24.92 -4.39 15.91
C LEU A 102 25.38 -5.07 14.62
N ILE A 103 24.47 -5.81 13.98
CA ILE A 103 24.69 -6.48 12.70
C ILE A 103 23.63 -5.92 11.73
N PRO A 104 24.02 -5.06 10.78
CA PRO A 104 23.10 -4.54 9.78
C PRO A 104 22.78 -5.61 8.72
N GLU A 105 21.54 -5.62 8.26
CA GLU A 105 21.17 -6.31 7.02
C GLU A 105 21.66 -5.48 5.84
N GLU A 106 22.22 -6.15 4.83
CA GLU A 106 22.82 -5.49 3.66
C GLU A 106 22.20 -5.98 2.35
N ILE A 107 21.99 -5.03 1.44
CA ILE A 107 21.62 -5.32 0.05
C ILE A 107 22.70 -4.76 -0.87
N VAL A 108 23.33 -5.63 -1.63
CA VAL A 108 24.40 -5.26 -2.58
C VAL A 108 23.80 -5.12 -3.98
N MET A 109 23.86 -3.91 -4.54
CA MET A 109 23.42 -3.64 -5.90
C MET A 109 24.52 -3.95 -6.93
N LYS A 110 24.15 -4.65 -7.99
CA LYS A 110 25.01 -4.99 -9.14
C LYS A 110 24.98 -3.88 -10.19
N LYS A 111 26.03 -3.79 -11.02
CA LYS A 111 26.20 -2.69 -12.01
C LYS A 111 25.20 -2.81 -13.16
N GLU A 112 24.76 -4.03 -13.43
CA GLU A 112 23.79 -4.42 -14.44
C GLU A 112 22.46 -3.68 -14.24
N CYS A 113 22.09 -3.40 -12.98
CA CYS A 113 20.88 -2.67 -12.62
C CYS A 113 20.87 -1.22 -13.14
N LEU A 114 22.02 -0.58 -13.35
CA LEU A 114 22.09 0.83 -13.79
C LEU A 114 21.38 1.08 -15.13
N LYS A 115 21.25 0.05 -15.98
CA LYS A 115 20.57 0.14 -17.28
C LYS A 115 19.05 -0.02 -17.19
N VAL A 116 18.54 -0.52 -16.06
CA VAL A 116 17.13 -0.91 -15.88
C VAL A 116 16.49 -0.10 -14.75
N ARG A 117 17.07 -0.16 -13.55
CA ARG A 117 16.67 0.57 -12.34
C ARG A 117 17.89 0.85 -11.48
N GLU A 118 18.32 2.11 -11.48
CA GLU A 118 19.61 2.54 -10.94
C GLU A 118 19.68 2.70 -9.41
N HIS A 119 18.56 2.57 -8.70
CA HIS A 119 18.51 2.82 -7.27
C HIS A 119 17.67 1.78 -6.53
N ILE A 120 18.16 1.39 -5.35
CA ILE A 120 17.43 0.59 -4.38
C ILE A 120 17.65 1.17 -2.97
N VAL A 121 16.57 1.23 -2.21
CA VAL A 121 16.59 1.58 -0.79
C VAL A 121 15.75 0.53 -0.06
N ALA A 122 16.23 0.09 1.10
CA ALA A 122 15.52 -0.84 1.96
C ALA A 122 15.61 -0.39 3.43
N ALA A 123 14.61 -0.77 4.20
CA ALA A 123 14.57 -0.57 5.64
C ALA A 123 13.93 -1.80 6.28
N VAL A 124 14.31 -2.08 7.53
CA VAL A 124 13.72 -3.15 8.33
C VAL A 124 12.94 -2.51 9.47
N LEU A 125 11.67 -2.88 9.59
CA LEU A 125 10.84 -2.58 10.74
C LEU A 125 10.72 -3.88 11.55
N ARG A 126 11.24 -3.88 12.79
CA ARG A 126 11.25 -5.06 13.66
C ARG A 126 10.07 -5.05 14.62
N ASP A 127 9.67 -6.25 15.03
CA ASP A 127 8.65 -6.47 16.07
C ASP A 127 7.28 -5.84 15.75
N ILE A 128 6.88 -5.89 14.48
CA ILE A 128 5.55 -5.47 14.05
C ILE A 128 4.54 -6.58 14.34
N THR A 129 3.47 -6.23 15.05
CA THR A 129 2.30 -7.10 15.23
C THR A 129 1.18 -6.65 14.31
N PHE A 130 0.85 -7.46 13.31
CA PHE A 130 -0.29 -7.21 12.42
C PHE A 130 -1.58 -7.82 12.96
N THR A 131 -2.63 -7.01 13.02
CA THR A 131 -4.02 -7.46 12.95
C THR A 131 -4.47 -7.50 11.49
N GLN A 132 -5.58 -8.19 11.19
CA GLN A 132 -6.14 -8.24 9.84
C GLN A 132 -6.39 -6.83 9.26
N ASP A 133 -6.97 -5.92 10.05
CA ASP A 133 -7.23 -4.55 9.60
C ASP A 133 -5.93 -3.77 9.35
N SER A 134 -4.93 -3.88 10.24
CA SER A 134 -3.64 -3.19 10.05
C SER A 134 -2.85 -3.75 8.87
N TYR A 135 -2.93 -5.06 8.60
CA TYR A 135 -2.31 -5.68 7.44
C TYR A 135 -2.98 -5.20 6.14
N ASN A 136 -4.30 -5.14 6.12
CA ASN A 136 -5.05 -4.60 4.98
C ASN A 136 -4.71 -3.12 4.75
N SER A 137 -4.63 -2.31 5.81
CA SER A 137 -4.22 -0.90 5.73
C SER A 137 -2.80 -0.76 5.16
N PHE A 138 -1.88 -1.62 5.60
CA PHE A 138 -0.50 -1.64 5.11
C PHE A 138 -0.39 -1.96 3.62
N ILE A 139 -1.13 -2.98 3.15
CA ILE A 139 -1.17 -3.33 1.72
C ILE A 139 -1.85 -2.25 0.89
N ASP A 140 -2.95 -1.66 1.38
CA ASP A 140 -3.62 -0.54 0.67
C ASP A 140 -2.67 0.66 0.55
N LEU A 141 -1.97 1.04 1.62
CA LEU A 141 -0.97 2.10 1.57
C LEU A 141 0.11 1.84 0.51
N GLN A 142 0.63 0.62 0.44
CA GLN A 142 1.61 0.22 -0.56
C GLN A 142 1.05 0.41 -1.99
N ASP A 143 -0.18 -0.01 -2.24
CA ASP A 143 -0.81 0.12 -3.56
C ASP A 143 -1.19 1.57 -3.89
N LYS A 144 -1.62 2.39 -2.92
CA LYS A 144 -1.85 3.82 -3.10
C LYS A 144 -0.55 4.54 -3.48
N LEU A 145 0.56 4.25 -2.81
CA LEU A 145 1.87 4.82 -3.16
C LEU A 145 2.32 4.37 -4.56
N HIS A 146 2.11 3.10 -4.91
CA HIS A 146 2.38 2.60 -6.26
C HIS A 146 1.59 3.33 -7.34
N GLN A 147 0.30 3.55 -7.12
CA GLN A 147 -0.58 4.20 -8.10
C GLN A 147 -0.26 5.69 -8.23
N THR A 148 0.01 6.36 -7.12
CA THR A 148 0.23 7.82 -7.07
C THR A 148 1.69 8.18 -7.39
N ILE A 149 2.54 8.31 -6.37
CA ILE A 149 3.93 8.77 -6.51
C ILE A 149 4.78 7.80 -7.34
N GLY A 150 4.49 6.50 -7.27
CA GLY A 150 5.15 5.47 -8.05
C GLY A 150 4.72 5.43 -9.52
N ARG A 151 3.69 6.20 -9.92
CA ARG A 151 3.09 6.21 -11.27
C ARG A 151 2.88 4.81 -11.83
N LYS A 152 2.05 4.02 -11.15
CA LYS A 152 1.82 2.59 -11.44
C LYS A 152 3.12 1.79 -11.47
N ARG A 153 3.97 1.98 -10.46
CA ARG A 153 5.27 1.31 -10.29
C ARG A 153 6.32 1.62 -11.36
N SER A 154 6.09 2.56 -12.27
CA SER A 154 7.04 2.90 -13.32
C SER A 154 8.31 3.54 -12.75
N ILE A 155 8.15 4.45 -11.79
CA ILE A 155 9.27 5.18 -11.16
C ILE A 155 9.73 4.49 -9.87
N VAL A 156 8.78 4.09 -9.02
CA VAL A 156 9.08 3.45 -7.72
C VAL A 156 8.22 2.22 -7.55
N SER A 157 8.86 1.10 -7.22
CA SER A 157 8.20 -0.13 -6.80
C SER A 157 8.66 -0.49 -5.40
N ILE A 158 7.70 -0.72 -4.52
CA ILE A 158 7.88 -1.09 -3.12
C ILE A 158 7.58 -2.58 -3.02
N GLY A 159 8.52 -3.33 -2.44
CA GLY A 159 8.36 -4.74 -2.09
C GLY A 159 8.43 -4.90 -0.58
N THR A 160 7.58 -5.77 -0.04
CA THR A 160 7.49 -6.08 1.38
C THR A 160 7.72 -7.57 1.55
N HIS A 161 8.61 -7.93 2.49
CA HIS A 161 9.06 -9.30 2.69
C HIS A 161 9.10 -9.60 4.19
N ASP A 162 8.71 -10.82 4.55
CA ASP A 162 8.91 -11.34 5.90
C ASP A 162 10.37 -11.72 6.08
N LEU A 163 11.08 -10.95 6.90
CA LEU A 163 12.51 -11.12 7.16
C LEU A 163 12.81 -12.46 7.83
N ASP A 164 11.87 -13.05 8.57
CA ASP A 164 12.10 -14.33 9.25
C ASP A 164 12.18 -15.52 8.27
N THR A 165 11.68 -15.32 7.04
CA THR A 165 11.66 -16.36 6.00
C THR A 165 12.86 -16.33 5.04
N ILE A 166 13.67 -15.27 5.10
CA ILE A 166 14.78 -15.03 4.17
C ILE A 166 16.07 -14.72 4.93
N LYS A 167 17.22 -14.93 4.29
CA LYS A 167 18.54 -14.66 4.90
C LYS A 167 19.44 -13.93 3.92
N GLY A 168 20.10 -12.90 4.42
CA GLY A 168 21.10 -12.13 3.69
C GLY A 168 22.46 -12.87 3.56
N PRO A 169 23.44 -12.23 2.88
CA PRO A 169 23.36 -10.91 2.28
C PRO A 169 22.46 -10.90 1.03
N PHE A 170 21.66 -9.85 0.87
CA PHE A 170 20.76 -9.73 -0.27
C PHE A 170 21.49 -9.12 -1.47
N VAL A 171 21.05 -9.46 -2.68
CA VAL A 171 21.64 -8.94 -3.92
C VAL A 171 20.53 -8.36 -4.79
N TYR A 172 20.70 -7.11 -5.21
CA TYR A 172 19.85 -6.48 -6.22
C TYR A 172 20.56 -6.57 -7.57
N ASP A 173 19.98 -7.34 -8.49
CA ASP A 173 20.62 -7.71 -9.76
C ASP A 173 19.62 -7.63 -10.92
N ALA A 174 20.15 -7.45 -12.13
CA ALA A 174 19.40 -7.47 -13.38
C ALA A 174 20.02 -8.53 -14.31
N LYS A 175 19.28 -9.61 -14.56
CA LYS A 175 19.71 -10.73 -15.39
C LYS A 175 18.81 -10.90 -16.61
N PRO A 176 19.27 -11.58 -17.67
CA PRO A 176 18.42 -12.00 -18.77
C PRO A 176 17.20 -12.79 -18.26
N PRO A 177 16.00 -12.60 -18.86
CA PRO A 177 14.78 -13.30 -18.44
C PRO A 177 14.90 -14.83 -18.39
N SER A 178 15.71 -15.43 -19.28
CA SER A 178 16.01 -16.87 -19.32
C SER A 178 16.69 -17.41 -18.05
N ASP A 179 17.43 -16.55 -17.35
CA ASP A 179 18.30 -16.94 -16.23
C ASP A 179 17.62 -16.72 -14.88
N ILE A 180 16.43 -16.14 -14.88
CA ILE A 180 15.63 -15.88 -13.68
C ILE A 180 14.60 -16.99 -13.56
N ARG A 181 14.60 -17.69 -12.42
CA ARG A 181 13.56 -18.66 -12.05
C ARG A 181 13.04 -18.35 -10.67
N PHE A 182 11.73 -18.19 -10.53
CA PHE A 182 11.10 -18.05 -9.23
C PHE A 182 9.66 -18.55 -9.25
N LYS A 183 9.12 -18.78 -8.04
CA LYS A 183 7.72 -19.12 -7.82
C LYS A 183 6.94 -17.83 -7.52
N PRO A 184 6.09 -17.33 -8.43
CA PRO A 184 5.33 -16.11 -8.20
C PRO A 184 4.29 -16.27 -7.09
N LEU A 185 3.84 -15.14 -6.54
CA LEU A 185 2.77 -15.11 -5.56
C LEU A 185 1.50 -15.76 -6.15
N ASN A 186 0.82 -16.57 -5.33
CA ASN A 186 -0.38 -17.34 -5.70
C ASN A 186 -0.16 -18.39 -6.81
N GLN A 187 1.08 -18.74 -7.11
CA GLN A 187 1.41 -19.84 -8.03
C GLN A 187 2.01 -21.01 -7.28
N THR A 188 1.78 -22.22 -7.80
CA THR A 188 2.33 -23.46 -7.21
C THR A 188 3.62 -23.91 -7.88
N LYS A 189 3.82 -23.53 -9.14
CA LYS A 189 4.97 -23.90 -9.98
C LYS A 189 6.00 -22.77 -10.04
N GLU A 190 7.25 -23.14 -10.28
CA GLU A 190 8.31 -22.21 -10.67
C GLU A 190 8.23 -21.91 -12.15
N TYR A 191 8.55 -20.67 -12.51
CA TYR A 191 8.53 -20.18 -13.88
C TYR A 191 9.81 -19.40 -14.17
N THR A 192 10.22 -19.38 -15.45
CA THR A 192 11.28 -18.50 -15.92
C THR A 192 10.79 -17.05 -16.06
N GLY A 193 11.70 -16.09 -16.17
CA GLY A 193 11.34 -14.69 -16.41
C GLY A 193 10.49 -14.49 -17.67
N GLU A 194 10.77 -15.24 -18.74
CA GLU A 194 10.00 -15.20 -20.00
C GLU A 194 8.58 -15.76 -19.79
N GLU A 195 8.46 -16.94 -19.18
CA GLU A 195 7.18 -17.58 -18.88
C GLU A 195 6.30 -16.71 -17.97
N ILE A 196 6.91 -15.96 -17.06
CA ILE A 196 6.19 -15.03 -16.18
C ILE A 196 5.61 -13.86 -16.95
N MET A 197 6.35 -13.31 -17.92
CA MET A 197 5.83 -12.24 -18.78
C MET A 197 4.62 -12.73 -19.58
N GLU A 198 4.66 -13.95 -20.11
CA GLU A 198 3.54 -14.57 -20.83
C GLU A 198 2.35 -14.84 -19.92
N LEU A 199 2.58 -15.42 -18.73
CA LEU A 199 1.54 -15.74 -17.74
C LEU A 199 0.73 -14.49 -17.37
N TYR A 200 1.42 -13.37 -17.13
CA TYR A 200 0.76 -12.13 -16.72
C TYR A 200 0.34 -11.23 -17.88
N ALA A 201 0.75 -11.50 -19.13
CA ALA A 201 0.24 -10.82 -20.32
C ALA A 201 -1.26 -11.10 -20.58
N VAL A 202 -1.79 -12.19 -20.00
CA VAL A 202 -3.21 -12.57 -20.04
C VAL A 202 -3.98 -11.99 -18.85
N ASN A 203 -3.30 -11.72 -17.72
CA ASN A 203 -3.94 -11.14 -16.54
C ASN A 203 -4.19 -9.64 -16.75
N ILE A 204 -5.46 -9.26 -16.88
CA ILE A 204 -5.91 -7.89 -17.19
C ILE A 204 -5.35 -6.86 -16.19
N PHE A 205 -5.23 -7.22 -14.91
CA PHE A 205 -4.73 -6.32 -13.87
C PHE A 205 -3.23 -6.02 -14.04
N CYS A 206 -2.42 -7.04 -14.31
CA CYS A 206 -0.98 -6.87 -14.54
C CYS A 206 -0.67 -6.23 -15.90
N LYS A 207 -1.41 -6.62 -16.95
CA LYS A 207 -1.26 -6.11 -18.31
C LYS A 207 -1.52 -4.62 -18.42
N ASN A 208 -2.62 -4.13 -17.82
CA ASN A 208 -3.04 -2.73 -17.95
C ASN A 208 -2.26 -1.77 -17.05
N ASN A 209 -1.63 -2.27 -15.98
CA ASN A 209 -0.98 -1.42 -14.98
C ASN A 209 0.55 -1.50 -14.97
N TYR A 210 1.17 -2.62 -15.40
CA TYR A 210 2.58 -2.84 -15.11
C TYR A 210 3.42 -3.37 -16.29
N LEU A 211 2.83 -4.08 -17.26
CA LEU A 211 3.58 -4.73 -18.35
C LEU A 211 3.67 -3.91 -19.66
N ARG A 212 3.14 -2.69 -19.70
CA ARG A 212 3.39 -1.79 -20.83
C ARG A 212 4.73 -1.11 -20.66
N ASN A 213 5.78 -1.69 -21.24
CA ASN A 213 6.84 -0.98 -21.97
C ASN A 213 7.88 -1.98 -22.48
N GLY A 214 7.67 -2.44 -23.72
CA GLY A 214 8.68 -3.06 -24.58
C GLY A 214 8.73 -2.42 -25.98
N GLU A 215 8.10 -1.25 -26.17
CA GLU A 215 8.15 -0.47 -27.41
C GLU A 215 8.55 0.96 -27.07
N LYS A 216 9.86 1.20 -27.03
CA LYS A 216 10.53 2.42 -27.49
C LYS A 216 12.03 2.17 -27.59
#